data_AF-A0A7N1A7R1-F1
#
_entry.id   AF-A0A7N1A7R1-F1
#
_cell.length_a   1.000
_cell.length_b   1.000
_cell.length_c   1.000
_cell.angle_alpha   90.00
_cell.angle_beta   90.00
_cell.angle_gamma   90.00
#
_symmetry.space_group_name_H-M   'P 1'
#
loop_
_entity.id
_entity.type
_entity.pdbx_description
1 polymer ?
#
loop_
_entity_poly.entity_id
_entity_poly.type
_entity_poly.pdbx_seq_one_letter_code
_entity_poly.pdbx_strand_id
1 'polypeptide(L)'
;MPFTVRTLEEKRARLGLLECVNHDLLQPYPVLHEKPGDFVAHIKFTVLLMPNGSDRITSHPLQEVQPTRTVDDPKIKAWLALSTKKKKGGGKKKKGKKGDKQEEELETQAMDVTNGE
;
A
#
# COMPACT_ATOMS: atom_id res chain seq x y z
N MET A 1 -13.04 21.31 1.27
CA MET A 1 -12.93 20.27 2.33
C MET A 1 -14.29 19.63 2.50
N PRO A 2 -14.39 18.29 2.62
CA PRO A 2 -15.65 17.64 2.96
C PRO A 2 -16.15 18.06 4.34
N PHE A 3 -17.45 18.26 4.50
CA PHE A 3 -18.08 18.55 5.78
C PHE A 3 -19.33 17.70 5.96
N THR A 4 -19.77 17.53 7.21
CA THR A 4 -21.02 16.83 7.51
C THR A 4 -22.13 17.83 7.71
N VAL A 5 -23.35 17.55 7.24
CA VAL A 5 -24.51 18.42 7.46
C VAL A 5 -24.75 18.68 8.96
N ARG A 6 -24.30 17.78 9.84
CA ARG A 6 -24.40 17.95 11.30
C ARG A 6 -23.61 19.12 11.86
N THR A 7 -22.59 19.62 11.15
CA THR A 7 -21.83 20.81 11.60
C THR A 7 -22.52 22.12 11.22
N LEU A 8 -23.61 22.08 10.46
CA LEU A 8 -24.43 23.26 10.18
C LEU A 8 -25.48 23.38 11.29
N GLU A 9 -25.41 24.46 12.07
CA GLU A 9 -26.25 24.67 13.27
C GLU A 9 -27.73 24.95 12.91
N GLU A 10 -27.98 25.42 11.69
CA GLU A 10 -29.32 25.81 11.27
C GLU A 10 -30.12 24.64 10.69
N LYS A 11 -31.30 24.39 11.26
CA LYS A 11 -32.28 23.41 10.72
C LYS A 11 -32.72 23.73 9.28
N ARG A 12 -32.64 25.01 8.89
CA ARG A 12 -32.97 25.50 7.53
C ARG A 12 -31.89 25.20 6.49
N ALA A 13 -30.68 24.85 6.92
CA ALA A 13 -29.58 24.56 6.01
C ALA A 13 -29.89 23.42 5.04
N ARG A 14 -30.76 22.47 5.40
CA ARG A 14 -31.18 21.38 4.50
C ARG A 14 -31.87 21.86 3.22
N LEU A 15 -32.60 22.97 3.28
CA LEU A 15 -33.28 23.55 2.13
C LEU A 15 -32.27 24.18 1.17
N GLY A 16 -31.33 24.97 1.69
CA GLY A 16 -30.26 25.59 0.88
C GLY A 16 -29.27 24.56 0.32
N LEU A 17 -29.01 23.47 1.05
CA LEU A 17 -28.14 22.40 0.56
C LEU A 17 -28.71 21.70 -0.68
N LEU A 18 -30.04 21.53 -0.76
CA LEU A 18 -30.67 20.90 -1.92
C LEU A 18 -30.45 21.75 -3.19
N GLU A 19 -30.61 23.07 -3.07
CA GLU A 19 -30.31 24.01 -4.16
C GLU A 19 -28.83 23.93 -4.55
N CYS A 20 -27.91 23.97 -3.58
CA CYS A 20 -26.48 23.87 -3.86
C CYS A 20 -26.08 22.55 -4.55
N VAL A 21 -26.75 21.43 -4.25
CA VAL A 21 -26.50 20.15 -4.93
C VAL A 21 -27.10 20.17 -6.35
N ASN A 22 -28.32 20.70 -6.52
CA ASN A 22 -28.98 20.77 -7.83
C ASN A 22 -28.26 21.69 -8.83
N HIS A 23 -27.53 22.68 -8.32
CA HIS A 23 -26.74 23.62 -9.11
C HIS A 23 -25.23 23.29 -9.13
N ASP A 24 -24.84 22.06 -8.78
CA ASP A 24 -23.45 21.57 -8.81
C ASP A 24 -22.44 22.38 -7.97
N LEU A 25 -22.92 23.16 -7.00
CA LEU A 25 -22.07 23.88 -6.05
C LEU A 25 -21.51 22.93 -4.98
N LEU A 26 -22.20 21.83 -4.71
CA LEU A 26 -21.79 20.81 -3.74
C LEU A 26 -21.91 19.41 -4.34
N GLN A 27 -20.83 18.64 -4.23
CA GLN A 27 -20.81 17.22 -4.58
C GLN A 27 -21.23 16.38 -3.36
N PRO A 28 -22.37 15.64 -3.42
CA PRO A 28 -22.77 14.76 -2.35
C PRO A 28 -21.89 13.50 -2.30
N TYR A 29 -21.66 12.98 -1.10
CA TYR A 29 -21.04 11.67 -0.87
C TYR A 29 -22.15 10.70 -0.43
N PRO A 30 -22.77 9.93 -1.35
CA PRO A 30 -23.88 9.05 -1.03
C PRO A 30 -23.45 7.90 -0.13
N VAL A 31 -24.35 7.46 0.76
CA VAL A 31 -24.14 6.28 1.59
C VAL A 31 -24.50 5.04 0.77
N LEU A 32 -23.51 4.17 0.54
CA LEU A 32 -23.67 2.92 -0.19
C LEU A 32 -23.79 1.76 0.80
N HIS A 33 -24.66 0.80 0.47
CA HIS A 33 -24.90 -0.39 1.27
C HIS A 33 -24.73 -1.64 0.42
N GLU A 34 -24.14 -2.69 1.01
CA GLU A 34 -24.11 -4.04 0.42
C GLU A 34 -25.37 -4.84 0.78
N LYS A 35 -25.47 -6.04 0.20
CA LYS A 35 -26.60 -6.94 0.47
C LYS A 35 -26.63 -7.36 1.94
N PRO A 36 -27.83 -7.67 2.47
CA PRO A 36 -27.96 -8.16 3.84
C PRO A 36 -27.12 -9.43 4.06
N GLY A 37 -26.22 -9.38 5.04
CA GLY A 37 -25.34 -10.51 5.39
C GLY A 37 -23.93 -10.44 4.81
N ASP A 38 -23.65 -9.50 3.90
CA ASP A 38 -22.31 -9.31 3.34
C ASP A 38 -21.46 -8.32 4.16
N PHE A 39 -20.13 -8.46 4.06
CA PHE A 39 -19.16 -7.64 4.77
C PHE A 39 -18.36 -6.74 3.81
N VAL A 40 -18.13 -5.49 4.22
CA VAL A 40 -17.31 -4.52 3.47
C VAL A 40 -16.02 -4.21 4.22
N ALA A 41 -14.88 -4.38 3.55
CA ALA A 41 -13.58 -3.94 4.04
C ALA A 41 -13.06 -2.76 3.20
N HIS A 42 -12.70 -1.64 3.85
CA HIS A 42 -12.14 -0.47 3.20
C HIS A 42 -10.84 -0.03 3.90
N ILE A 43 -9.73 -0.11 3.19
CA ILE A 43 -8.43 0.38 3.65
C ILE A 43 -8.06 1.63 2.85
N LYS A 44 -8.04 2.78 3.51
CA LYS A 44 -7.66 4.07 2.91
C LYS A 44 -6.36 4.56 3.52
N PHE A 45 -5.43 4.94 2.66
CA PHE A 45 -4.16 5.57 3.06
C PHE A 45 -3.75 6.59 2.01
N THR A 46 -2.90 7.52 2.43
CA THR A 46 -2.34 8.57 1.60
C THR A 46 -0.88 8.26 1.30
N VAL A 47 -0.49 8.47 0.04
CA VAL A 47 0.85 8.19 -0.47
C VAL A 47 1.42 9.46 -1.09
N LEU A 48 2.67 9.75 -0.79
CA LEU A 48 3.46 10.77 -1.47
C LEU A 48 4.31 10.12 -2.57
N LEU A 49 4.25 10.67 -3.78
CA LEU A 49 5.10 10.22 -4.88
C LEU A 49 6.38 11.05 -4.89
N MET A 50 7.45 10.48 -4.34
CA MET A 50 8.77 11.12 -4.31
C MET A 50 9.66 10.54 -5.40
N PRO A 51 10.70 11.27 -5.87
CA PRO A 51 11.69 10.71 -6.80
C PRO A 51 12.38 9.43 -6.28
N ASN A 52 12.44 9.27 -4.95
CA ASN A 52 13.01 8.10 -4.28
C ASN A 52 12.04 6.91 -4.16
N GLY A 53 10.78 7.06 -4.57
CA GLY A 53 9.73 6.04 -4.47
C GLY A 53 8.48 6.53 -3.74
N SER A 54 7.49 5.65 -3.67
CA SER A 54 6.20 5.94 -3.04
C SER A 54 6.29 5.86 -1.52
N ASP A 55 5.98 6.95 -0.83
CA ASP A 55 5.98 7.03 0.63
C ASP A 55 4.56 7.01 1.20
N ARG A 56 4.22 5.95 1.93
CA ARG A 56 2.95 5.86 2.65
C ARG A 56 3.03 6.67 3.95
N ILE A 57 2.25 7.74 4.04
CA ILE A 57 2.27 8.67 5.18
C ILE A 57 1.21 8.38 6.24
N THR A 58 0.07 7.78 5.85
CA THR A 58 -0.96 7.34 6.79
C THR A 58 -1.08 5.83 6.74
N SER A 59 -1.24 5.21 7.90
CA SER A 59 -1.44 3.77 8.02
C SER A 59 -2.50 3.48 9.07
N HIS A 60 -3.27 2.43 8.85
CA HIS A 60 -4.18 1.89 9.83
C HIS A 60 -3.55 0.64 10.48
N PRO A 61 -3.79 0.37 11.77
CA PRO A 61 -3.42 -0.90 12.38
C PRO A 61 -3.94 -2.07 11.55
N LEU A 62 -3.10 -3.08 11.33
CA LEU A 62 -3.50 -4.26 10.58
C LEU A 62 -4.48 -5.06 11.44
N GLN A 63 -5.65 -5.36 10.88
CA GLN A 63 -6.57 -6.29 11.52
C GLN A 63 -6.04 -7.71 11.32
N GLU A 64 -5.90 -8.44 12.42
CA GLU A 64 -5.53 -9.86 12.38
C GLU A 64 -6.72 -10.65 11.82
N VAL A 65 -6.55 -11.19 10.61
CA VAL A 65 -7.52 -12.05 9.96
C VAL A 65 -6.80 -13.32 9.56
N GLN A 66 -7.42 -14.47 9.84
CA GLN A 66 -6.94 -15.77 9.38
C GLN A 66 -7.66 -16.12 8.07
N PRO A 67 -7.04 -15.91 6.90
CA PRO A 67 -7.70 -16.16 5.63
C PRO A 67 -7.86 -17.67 5.42
N THR A 68 -9.09 -18.12 5.16
CA THR A 68 -9.35 -19.52 4.77
C THR A 68 -8.91 -19.82 3.34
N ARG A 69 -8.73 -18.77 2.51
CA ARG A 69 -8.33 -18.89 1.10
C ARG A 69 -7.09 -18.05 0.84
N THR A 70 -6.11 -18.64 0.17
CA THR A 70 -4.89 -17.95 -0.26
C THR A 70 -5.01 -17.50 -1.70
N VAL A 71 -4.22 -16.50 -2.09
CA VAL A 71 -4.07 -16.12 -3.50
C VAL A 71 -3.23 -17.20 -4.18
N ASP A 72 -3.69 -17.79 -5.29
CA ASP A 72 -3.00 -18.91 -5.95
C ASP A 72 -2.23 -18.50 -7.22
N ASP A 73 -2.61 -17.40 -7.87
CA ASP A 73 -1.98 -16.93 -9.10
C ASP A 73 -0.50 -16.53 -8.90
N PRO A 74 0.45 -17.17 -9.61
CA PRO A 74 1.88 -16.88 -9.47
C PRO A 74 2.26 -15.44 -9.83
N LYS A 75 1.55 -14.78 -10.76
CA LYS A 75 1.84 -13.40 -11.17
C LYS A 75 1.47 -12.40 -10.07
N ILE A 76 0.32 -12.61 -9.41
CA ILE A 76 -0.14 -11.75 -8.31
C ILE A 76 0.77 -11.93 -7.09
N LYS A 77 1.18 -13.16 -6.79
CA LYS A 77 2.18 -13.44 -5.74
C LYS A 77 3.48 -12.68 -6.00
N ALA A 78 3.96 -12.66 -7.24
CA ALA A 78 5.17 -11.93 -7.60
C ALA A 78 5.01 -10.42 -7.34
N TRP A 79 3.86 -9.81 -7.66
CA TRP A 79 3.61 -8.38 -7.37
C TRP A 79 3.49 -8.07 -5.88
N LEU A 80 2.82 -8.92 -5.10
CA LEU A 80 2.69 -8.72 -3.65
C LEU A 80 4.04 -8.82 -2.93
N ALA A 81 4.99 -9.57 -3.47
CA ALA A 81 6.36 -9.65 -2.95
C ALA A 81 7.23 -8.43 -3.29
N LEU A 82 6.82 -7.58 -4.25
CA LEU A 82 7.58 -6.39 -4.62
C LEU A 82 7.53 -5.34 -3.50
N SER A 83 8.70 -4.79 -3.16
CA SER A 83 8.78 -3.71 -2.20
C SER A 83 8.31 -2.38 -2.81
N THR A 84 7.47 -1.65 -2.09
CA THR A 84 6.89 -0.37 -2.53
C THR A 84 7.84 0.82 -2.36
N LYS A 85 8.94 0.66 -1.61
CA LYS A 85 10.00 1.68 -1.44
C LYS A 85 11.33 1.15 -1.94
N LYS A 86 12.06 1.95 -2.74
CA LYS A 86 13.47 1.66 -3.04
C LYS A 86 14.26 1.78 -1.74
N LYS A 87 14.83 0.68 -1.26
CA LYS A 87 15.75 0.68 -0.12
C LYS A 87 16.90 1.64 -0.45
N LYS A 88 17.04 2.74 0.30
CA LYS A 88 18.21 3.64 0.20
C LYS A 88 19.44 2.81 0.59
N GLY A 89 20.16 2.28 -0.40
CA GLY A 89 21.45 1.62 -0.20
C GLY A 89 22.44 2.66 0.35
N GLY A 90 22.95 2.40 1.55
CA GLY A 90 23.92 3.23 2.24
C GLY A 90 25.17 3.51 1.41
N GLY A 91 25.72 4.71 1.56
CA GLY A 91 26.92 5.13 0.86
C GLY A 91 28.14 4.30 1.24
N LYS A 92 28.54 3.40 0.34
CA LYS A 92 29.96 3.04 0.12
C LYS A 92 30.10 2.30 -1.22
N LYS A 93 30.56 3.00 -2.26
CA LYS A 93 31.48 2.47 -3.32
C LYS A 93 31.77 3.57 -4.34
N LYS A 94 32.97 4.16 -4.23
CA LYS A 94 33.66 4.91 -5.29
C LYS A 94 34.71 3.95 -5.87
N LYS A 95 34.64 3.68 -7.19
CA LYS A 95 35.58 2.92 -8.07
C LYS A 95 35.80 1.43 -7.73
N GLY A 96 35.88 0.46 -8.65
CA GLY A 96 35.77 0.44 -10.11
C GLY A 96 36.12 -0.97 -10.65
N LYS A 97 35.43 -1.39 -11.72
CA LYS A 97 35.84 -2.25 -12.87
C LYS A 97 36.52 -3.63 -12.63
N LYS A 98 35.88 -4.72 -13.14
CA LYS A 98 36.28 -5.59 -14.30
C LYS A 98 36.13 -7.11 -14.08
N GLY A 99 35.62 -7.83 -15.11
CA GLY A 99 35.74 -9.29 -15.37
C GLY A 99 34.52 -10.11 -14.88
N ASP A 100 33.60 -10.61 -15.71
CA ASP A 100 33.60 -11.57 -16.85
C ASP A 100 33.51 -13.06 -16.41
N LYS A 101 32.56 -13.78 -17.04
CA LYS A 101 32.34 -15.25 -17.10
C LYS A 101 32.02 -15.96 -15.78
N GLN A 102 31.26 -17.05 -15.73
CA GLN A 102 30.35 -17.79 -16.59
C GLN A 102 29.62 -18.76 -15.62
N GLU A 103 28.40 -19.14 -15.96
CA GLU A 103 27.81 -20.49 -15.81
C GLU A 103 28.36 -21.38 -14.68
N GLU A 104 27.57 -21.67 -13.64
CA GLU A 104 26.74 -22.89 -13.59
C GLU A 104 27.48 -23.98 -12.79
N GLU A 105 26.70 -24.85 -12.16
CA GLU A 105 27.13 -26.06 -11.45
C GLU A 105 27.70 -25.84 -10.03
N LEU A 106 26.84 -25.62 -9.04
CA LEU A 106 26.09 -26.64 -8.30
C LEU A 106 26.99 -27.58 -7.49
N GLU A 107 26.91 -27.37 -6.18
CA GLU A 107 27.03 -28.38 -5.13
C GLU A 107 28.37 -29.09 -4.96
N THR A 108 28.78 -29.16 -3.70
CA THR A 108 29.78 -30.07 -3.16
C THR A 108 31.23 -29.81 -3.56
N GLN A 109 31.98 -29.23 -2.63
CA GLN A 109 32.90 -30.04 -1.84
C GLN A 109 33.40 -29.13 -0.73
N ALA A 110 32.88 -29.31 0.48
CA ALA A 110 33.38 -30.35 1.38
C ALA A 110 34.75 -29.95 1.89
N MET A 111 34.83 -29.86 3.22
CA MET A 111 36.09 -29.99 3.96
C MET A 111 36.96 -28.74 3.74
N ASP A 112 37.66 -28.16 4.69
CA ASP A 112 38.23 -28.67 5.91
C ASP A 112 38.78 -27.36 6.53
N VAL A 113 38.38 -26.97 7.74
CA VAL A 113 39.06 -27.36 8.99
C VAL A 113 40.00 -26.27 9.51
N THR A 114 40.06 -26.22 10.85
CA THR A 114 41.01 -25.51 11.74
C THR A 114 40.87 -23.99 11.87
N ASN A 115 40.98 -23.36 13.03
CA ASN A 115 41.04 -23.73 14.46
C ASN A 115 41.11 -22.41 15.25
N GLY A 116 40.74 -22.46 16.53
CA GLY A 116 41.21 -21.57 17.61
C GLY A 116 40.49 -20.23 17.70
N GLU A 117 39.94 -19.81 18.83
CA GLU A 117 40.22 -20.10 20.25
C GLU A 117 38.92 -19.97 21.06
#